data_AF-A0A661PGQ0-F1
#
_entry.id   AF-A0A661PGQ0-F1
#
_cell.length_a   1.000
_cell.length_b   1.000
_cell.length_c   1.000
_cell.angle_alpha   90.00
_cell.angle_beta   90.00
_cell.angle_gamma   90.00
#
_symmetry.space_group_name_H-M   'P 1'
#
loop_
_entity.id
_entity.type
_entity.pdbx_description
1 polymer ?
#
loop_
_entity_poly.entity_id
_entity_poly.type
_entity_poly.pdbx_seq_one_letter_code
_entity_poly.pdbx_strand_id
1 'polypeptide(L)'
;TPEKRAWIHEQFQALAADWEGAAVVRVAHRNQLPALVVRGVTDVGDDELSREYAVHAAHVLAEMSDLLNNIIIAIDEQLRRGSQC
;
A
#
# COMPACT_ATOMS: atom_id res chain seq x y z
N THR A 1 -19.92 0.36 -2.43
CA THR A 1 -20.86 -0.33 -3.33
C THR A 1 -20.12 -1.09 -4.42
N PRO A 2 -20.59 -2.29 -4.80
CA PRO A 2 -20.00 -3.12 -5.84
C PRO A 2 -19.88 -2.44 -7.21
N GLU A 3 -20.86 -1.62 -7.58
CA GLU A 3 -20.86 -0.85 -8.84
C GLU A 3 -19.68 0.12 -8.91
N LYS A 4 -19.43 0.87 -7.83
CA LYS A 4 -18.30 1.81 -7.80
C LYS A 4 -16.96 1.09 -7.89
N ARG A 5 -16.84 -0.07 -7.24
CA ARG A 5 -15.63 -0.92 -7.32
C ARG A 5 -15.40 -1.42 -8.75
N ALA A 6 -16.45 -1.93 -9.41
CA ALA A 6 -16.36 -2.37 -10.81
C ALA A 6 -15.94 -1.22 -11.73
N TRP A 7 -16.53 -0.05 -11.58
CA TRP A 7 -16.14 1.14 -12.33
C TRP A 7 -14.67 1.53 -12.11
N ILE A 8 -14.20 1.54 -10.85
CA ILE A 8 -12.78 1.83 -10.54
C ILE A 8 -11.85 0.83 -11.25
N HIS A 9 -12.18 -0.46 -11.20
CA HIS A 9 -11.40 -1.50 -11.87
C HIS A 9 -11.42 -1.33 -13.39
N GLU A 10 -12.58 -1.13 -14.01
CA GLU A 10 -12.70 -0.96 -15.46
C GLU A 10 -11.93 0.25 -15.97
N GLN A 11 -12.04 1.40 -15.28
CA GLN A 11 -11.41 2.65 -15.72
C GLN A 11 -9.90 2.68 -15.52
N PHE A 12 -9.40 2.10 -14.41
CA PHE A 12 -8.01 2.27 -14.00
C PHE A 12 -7.22 0.97 -13.91
N GLN A 13 -7.87 -0.19 -14.13
CA GLN A 13 -7.30 -1.52 -13.88
C GLN A 13 -6.78 -1.65 -12.44
N ALA A 14 -7.41 -0.93 -11.50
CA ALA A 14 -6.99 -0.87 -10.11
C ALA A 14 -7.41 -2.14 -9.36
N LEU A 15 -6.43 -2.81 -8.75
CA LEU A 15 -6.64 -4.04 -7.97
C LEU A 15 -7.00 -3.75 -6.49
N ALA A 16 -6.69 -2.56 -5.99
CA ALA A 16 -6.96 -2.13 -4.63
C ALA A 16 -7.15 -0.60 -4.56
N ALA A 17 -7.90 -0.13 -3.57
CA ALA A 17 -8.12 1.29 -3.29
C ALA A 17 -7.86 1.61 -1.80
N ASP A 18 -7.46 2.84 -1.52
CA ASP A 18 -7.31 3.43 -0.17
C ASP A 18 -7.58 4.94 -0.27
N TRP A 19 -7.35 5.69 0.81
CA TRP A 19 -7.59 7.13 0.85
C TRP A 19 -6.31 7.97 0.90
N GLU A 20 -5.17 7.36 1.21
CA GLU A 20 -3.92 8.07 1.51
C GLU A 20 -2.83 7.87 0.46
N GLY A 21 -2.67 6.66 -0.08
CA GLY A 21 -1.47 6.27 -0.84
C GLY A 21 -1.17 7.16 -2.05
N ALA A 22 -2.19 7.51 -2.83
CA ALA A 22 -2.02 8.37 -4.00
C ALA A 22 -1.53 9.78 -3.64
N ALA A 23 -2.02 10.35 -2.53
CA ALA A 23 -1.62 11.68 -2.08
C ALA A 23 -0.15 11.68 -1.61
N VAL A 24 0.25 10.67 -0.85
CA VAL A 24 1.65 10.50 -0.38
C VAL A 24 2.60 10.38 -1.57
N VAL A 25 2.33 9.48 -2.51
CA VAL A 25 3.19 9.27 -3.69
C VAL A 25 3.23 10.51 -4.56
N ARG A 26 2.11 11.22 -4.71
CA ARG A 26 2.07 12.48 -5.48
C ARG A 26 3.00 13.55 -4.88
N VAL A 27 3.04 13.67 -3.56
CA VAL A 27 3.93 14.62 -2.87
C VAL A 27 5.39 14.16 -2.97
N ALA A 28 5.68 12.88 -2.78
CA ALA A 28 7.03 12.33 -2.92
C ALA A 28 7.58 12.56 -4.34
N HIS A 29 6.80 12.24 -5.37
CA HIS A 29 7.14 12.49 -6.77
C HIS A 29 7.42 13.97 -7.04
N ARG A 30 6.60 14.89 -6.48
CA ARG A 30 6.82 16.34 -6.62
C ARG A 30 8.16 16.80 -6.01
N ASN A 31 8.64 16.12 -4.97
CA ASN A 31 9.90 16.41 -4.30
C ASN A 31 11.07 15.55 -4.79
N GLN A 32 10.89 14.80 -5.89
CA GLN A 32 11.91 13.92 -6.46
C GLN A 32 12.42 12.86 -5.47
N LEU A 33 11.57 12.44 -4.54
CA LEU A 33 11.88 11.38 -3.57
C LEU A 33 11.34 10.04 -4.09
N PRO A 34 12.14 8.97 -4.11
CA PRO A 34 11.64 7.63 -4.40
C PRO A 34 10.64 7.22 -3.33
N ALA A 35 9.53 6.58 -3.75
CA ALA A 35 8.49 6.12 -2.85
C ALA A 35 8.03 4.71 -3.23
N LEU A 36 7.81 3.88 -2.21
CA LEU A 36 7.22 2.55 -2.32
C LEU A 36 5.98 2.52 -1.43
N VAL A 37 4.84 2.10 -2.00
CA VAL A 37 3.61 1.86 -1.22
C VAL A 37 3.43 0.36 -1.09
N VAL A 38 3.41 -0.11 0.17
CA VAL A 38 3.04 -1.48 0.52
C VAL A 38 1.66 -1.42 1.13
N ARG A 39 0.70 -2.18 0.57
CA ARG A 39 -0.68 -2.20 1.04
C ARG A 39 -1.06 -3.59 1.50
N GLY A 40 -1.50 -3.68 2.76
CA GLY A 40 -2.22 -4.83 3.27
C GLY A 40 -3.70 -4.70 2.94
N VAL A 41 -4.30 -5.76 2.39
CA VAL A 41 -5.72 -5.79 2.03
C VAL A 41 -6.52 -6.29 3.22
N THR A 42 -7.41 -5.45 3.75
CA THR A 42 -8.26 -5.76 4.92
C THR A 42 -9.67 -6.16 4.56
N ASP A 43 -10.14 -5.76 3.37
CA ASP A 43 -11.52 -5.89 2.93
C ASP A 43 -11.59 -5.88 1.40
N VAL A 44 -12.75 -6.25 0.87
CA VAL A 44 -12.99 -6.29 -0.59
C VAL A 44 -13.65 -5.03 -1.14
N GLY A 45 -13.83 -3.99 -0.33
CA GLY A 45 -14.41 -2.70 -0.74
C GLY A 45 -15.89 -2.76 -1.11
N ASP A 46 -16.67 -3.58 -0.41
CA ASP A 46 -18.13 -3.62 -0.54
C ASP A 46 -18.83 -2.89 0.63
N ASP A 47 -20.10 -3.20 0.89
CA ASP A 47 -20.89 -2.50 1.88
C ASP A 47 -20.55 -2.92 3.33
N GLU A 48 -19.73 -3.97 3.51
CA GLU A 48 -19.27 -4.48 4.81
C GLU A 48 -17.89 -3.94 5.22
N LEU A 49 -17.33 -3.00 4.45
CA LEU A 49 -15.94 -2.51 4.60
C LEU A 49 -15.54 -2.20 6.05
N SER A 50 -16.43 -1.54 6.81
CA SER A 50 -16.12 -1.14 8.19
C SER A 50 -16.02 -2.34 9.13
N ARG A 51 -16.83 -3.37 8.91
CA ARG A 51 -16.80 -4.60 9.70
C ARG A 51 -15.59 -5.44 9.32
N GLU A 52 -15.33 -5.64 8.03
CA GLU A 52 -14.18 -6.42 7.55
C GLU A 52 -12.85 -5.79 7.99
N TYR A 53 -12.73 -4.47 7.86
CA TYR A 53 -11.58 -3.73 8.38
C TYR A 53 -11.38 -3.97 9.88
N ALA A 54 -12.45 -3.85 10.68
CA ALA A 54 -12.35 -4.06 12.13
C ALA A 54 -11.91 -5.48 12.51
N VAL A 55 -12.24 -6.49 11.70
CA VAL A 55 -11.85 -7.88 11.94
C VAL A 55 -10.41 -8.16 11.49
N HIS A 56 -9.98 -7.62 10.35
CA HIS A 56 -8.71 -8.02 9.73
C HIS A 56 -7.54 -7.05 10.01
N ALA A 57 -7.81 -5.78 10.33
CA ALA A 57 -6.77 -4.75 10.43
C ALA A 57 -5.63 -5.12 11.38
N ALA A 58 -5.95 -5.70 12.56
CA ALA A 58 -4.92 -6.06 13.53
C ALA A 58 -3.98 -7.16 13.01
N HIS A 59 -4.50 -8.16 12.30
CA HIS A 59 -3.72 -9.24 11.74
C HIS A 59 -2.85 -8.74 10.57
N VAL A 60 -3.46 -8.00 9.64
CA VAL A 60 -2.76 -7.40 8.50
C VAL A 60 -1.66 -6.45 8.97
N LEU A 61 -1.91 -5.63 9.99
CA LEU A 61 -0.91 -4.69 10.53
C LEU A 61 0.29 -5.41 11.15
N ALA A 62 0.06 -6.53 11.85
CA ALA A 62 1.14 -7.33 12.42
C ALA A 62 2.06 -7.88 11.32
N GLU A 63 1.49 -8.54 10.30
CA GLU A 63 2.28 -9.08 9.19
C GLU A 63 2.98 -7.97 8.37
N MET A 64 2.30 -6.84 8.17
CA MET A 64 2.88 -5.70 7.47
C MET A 64 4.06 -5.07 8.21
N SER A 65 4.02 -5.05 9.54
CA SER A 65 5.12 -4.50 10.34
C SER A 65 6.40 -5.31 10.13
N ASP A 66 6.30 -6.64 10.13
CA ASP A 66 7.43 -7.52 9.87
C ASP A 66 7.96 -7.38 8.44
N LEU A 67 7.06 -7.30 7.45
CA LEU A 67 7.46 -7.10 6.07
C LEU A 67 8.18 -5.77 5.87
N LEU A 68 7.66 -4.68 6.45
CA LEU A 68 8.26 -3.36 6.33
C LEU A 68 9.66 -3.31 6.95
N ASN A 69 9.86 -3.94 8.11
CA ASN A 69 11.18 -4.07 8.72
C ASN A 69 12.17 -4.77 7.79
N ASN A 70 11.75 -5.87 7.15
CA ASN A 70 12.59 -6.60 6.21
C ASN A 70 12.90 -5.78 4.93
N ILE A 71 11.92 -5.04 4.42
CA ILE A 71 12.10 -4.15 3.26
C ILE A 71 13.10 -3.04 3.58
N ILE A 72 13.02 -2.42 4.76
CA ILE A 72 13.95 -1.36 5.18
C ILE A 72 15.39 -1.89 5.19
N ILE A 73 15.60 -3.07 5.78
CA ILE A 73 16.92 -3.72 5.81
C ILE A 73 17.42 -3.98 4.38
N ALA A 74 16.58 -4.56 3.53
CA ALA A 74 16.94 -4.88 2.16
C ALA A 74 17.29 -3.63 1.33
N ILE A 75 16.51 -2.55 1.48
CA ILE A 75 16.78 -1.28 0.79
C ILE A 75 18.12 -0.70 1.27
N ASP A 76 18.37 -0.67 2.58
CA ASP A 76 19.62 -0.14 3.13
C ASP A 76 20.85 -0.93 2.63
N GLU A 77 20.76 -2.26 2.58
CA GLU A 77 21.81 -3.10 2.00
C GLU A 77 22.09 -2.77 0.53
N GLN A 78 21.04 -2.58 -0.28
CA GLN A 78 21.18 -2.25 -1.70
C GLN A 78 21.79 -0.85 -1.89
N LEU A 79 21.37 0.13 -1.10
CA LEU A 79 21.94 1.48 -1.12
C LEU A 79 23.42 1.47 -0.74
N ARG A 80 23.80 0.69 0.28
CA ARG A 80 25.21 0.52 0.69
C ARG A 80 26.06 -0.13 -0.40
N ARG A 81 25.53 -1.13 -1.13
CA ARG A 81 26.23 -1.77 -2.26
C ARG A 81 26.40 -0.82 -3.45
N GLY A 82 25.36 -0.08 -3.81
CA GLY A 82 25.40 0.89 -4.92
C GLY A 82 26.38 2.05 -4.69
N SER A 83 26.69 2.37 -3.44
CA SER A 83 27.65 3.44 -3.07
C SER A 83 29.12 3.01 -3.16
N GLN A 84 29.41 1.72 -3.35
CA GLN A 84 30.78 1.17 -3.43
C GLN A 84 31.25 0.95 -4.88
N CYS A 85 30.42 1.26 -5.88
CA CYS A 85 30.75 1.20 -7.30
C CYS A 85 31.14 2.57 -7.86
#